data_AF-A0A8I2YK38-F1
#
_entry.id   AF-A0A8I2YK38-F1
#
_cell.length_a   1.000
_cell.length_b   1.000
_cell.length_c   1.000
_cell.angle_alpha   90.00
_cell.angle_beta   90.00
_cell.angle_gamma   90.00
#
_symmetry.space_group_name_H-M   'P 1'
#
loop_
_entity.id
_entity.type
_entity.pdbx_description
1 polymer ?
#
loop_
_entity_poly.entity_id
_entity_poly.type
_entity_poly.pdbx_seq_one_letter_code
_entity_poly.pdbx_strand_id
1 'polypeptide(L)'
;MAITYKPQTRDRTNEIIKALAPYPKFDLVPLRLEYAFDDSWWRSITTTDQDRSQLTIELGKDGLYTEALRHGPSCDLSPVDALRTYLASLPTQTAISSAIRILVRLLLLYTARSRRASHLLLGMSLTTLSISLISCISQGGGHSMREEFQEEWYHGIPATTENADAIRVVRPLRDVTMKECSMFAWWNSIHVVGRNGQIRATAGIPGLTKGTAWAAVVELHDLASLQISLSVWKKIIRRLFPRLLVLVQNWNLKVLL
;
A
#
# COMPACT_ATOMS: atom_id res chain seq x y z
N MET A 1 6.99 -31.62 12.10
CA MET A 1 7.34 -30.20 12.21
C MET A 1 6.04 -29.43 12.52
N ALA A 2 5.83 -29.05 13.77
CA ALA A 2 4.55 -28.49 14.23
C ALA A 2 4.42 -27.01 13.79
N ILE A 3 3.47 -26.72 12.91
CA ILE A 3 3.15 -25.36 12.47
C ILE A 3 2.36 -24.71 13.60
N THR A 4 3.04 -23.92 14.44
CA THR A 4 2.39 -23.14 15.50
C THR A 4 1.38 -22.18 14.87
N TYR A 5 0.11 -22.38 15.20
CA TYR A 5 -1.04 -21.62 14.69
C TYR A 5 -0.83 -20.13 14.97
N LYS A 6 -0.61 -19.32 13.92
CA LYS A 6 -0.58 -17.86 14.07
C LYS A 6 -1.99 -17.38 14.45
N PRO A 7 -2.13 -16.50 15.43
CA PRO A 7 -3.44 -15.92 15.75
C PRO A 7 -4.00 -15.25 14.49
N GLN A 8 -5.25 -15.60 14.16
CA GLN A 8 -5.97 -15.00 13.04
C GLN A 8 -5.90 -13.48 13.17
N THR A 9 -5.38 -12.81 12.15
CA THR A 9 -5.35 -11.34 12.13
C THR A 9 -6.81 -10.88 12.09
N ARG A 10 -7.27 -10.26 13.18
CA ARG A 10 -8.64 -9.74 13.30
C ARG A 10 -8.97 -8.83 12.11
N ASP A 11 -10.12 -9.05 11.47
CA ASP A 11 -10.65 -8.13 10.44
C ASP A 11 -10.93 -6.76 11.08
N ARG A 12 -10.41 -5.71 10.44
CA ARG A 12 -10.44 -4.32 10.91
C ARG A 12 -11.24 -3.39 10.03
N THR A 13 -11.97 -3.92 9.05
CA THR A 13 -12.82 -3.13 8.16
C THR A 13 -13.71 -2.16 8.94
N ASN A 14 -14.32 -2.62 10.04
CA ASN A 14 -15.18 -1.77 10.89
C ASN A 14 -14.44 -0.65 11.61
N GLU A 15 -13.18 -0.86 12.02
CA GLU A 15 -12.34 0.18 12.64
C GLU A 15 -11.97 1.24 11.60
N ILE A 16 -11.66 0.82 10.37
CA ILE A 16 -11.35 1.70 9.24
C ILE A 16 -12.58 2.54 8.86
N ILE A 17 -13.76 1.93 8.77
CA ILE A 17 -15.02 2.64 8.50
C ILE A 17 -15.25 3.75 9.54
N LYS A 18 -15.07 3.43 10.82
CA LYS A 18 -15.20 4.42 11.91
C LYS A 18 -14.18 5.54 11.81
N ALA A 19 -12.93 5.22 11.45
CA ALA A 19 -11.88 6.21 11.27
C ALA A 19 -12.13 7.13 10.06
N LEU A 20 -12.79 6.64 9.02
CA LEU A 20 -13.12 7.41 7.82
C LEU A 20 -14.42 8.21 7.92
N ALA A 21 -15.32 7.88 8.87
CA ALA A 21 -16.59 8.57 9.05
C ALA A 21 -16.50 10.11 9.13
N PRO A 22 -15.45 10.73 9.72
CA PRO A 22 -15.29 12.19 9.72
C PRO A 22 -14.95 12.81 8.35
N TYR A 23 -14.61 12.00 7.33
CA TYR A 23 -14.10 12.47 6.04
C TYR A 23 -15.04 12.08 4.88
N PRO A 24 -16.14 12.81 4.65
CA PRO A 24 -17.20 12.42 3.70
C PRO A 24 -16.78 12.43 2.22
N LYS A 25 -15.61 12.98 1.91
CA LYS A 25 -15.07 13.02 0.54
C LYS A 25 -14.37 11.71 0.14
N PHE A 26 -14.12 10.83 1.10
CA PHE A 26 -13.48 9.54 0.85
C PHE A 26 -14.53 8.45 0.78
N ASP A 27 -14.47 7.67 -0.29
CA ASP A 27 -15.24 6.44 -0.46
C ASP A 27 -14.32 5.26 -0.12
N LEU A 28 -14.73 4.39 0.80
CA LEU A 28 -13.96 3.23 1.19
C LEU A 28 -14.26 2.07 0.24
N VAL A 29 -13.23 1.58 -0.44
CA VAL A 29 -13.35 0.38 -1.28
C VAL A 29 -12.67 -0.80 -0.58
N PRO A 30 -13.42 -1.73 0.03
CA PRO A 30 -12.81 -2.88 0.69
C PRO A 30 -12.23 -3.83 -0.36
N LEU A 31 -10.90 -3.95 -0.38
CA LEU A 31 -10.18 -4.90 -1.22
C LEU A 31 -9.57 -6.01 -0.37
N ARG A 32 -9.77 -7.23 -0.82
CA ARG A 32 -9.22 -8.44 -0.19
C ARG A 32 -8.29 -9.15 -1.16
N LEU A 33 -7.26 -9.82 -0.62
CA LEU A 33 -6.26 -10.51 -1.44
C LEU A 33 -6.85 -11.66 -2.25
N GLU A 34 -7.81 -12.36 -1.68
CA GLU A 34 -8.53 -13.46 -2.32
C GLU A 34 -9.29 -13.02 -3.59
N TYR A 35 -9.62 -11.72 -3.74
CA TYR A 35 -10.29 -11.23 -4.96
C TYR A 35 -9.42 -11.38 -6.21
N ALA A 36 -8.10 -11.49 -6.08
CA ALA A 36 -7.23 -11.79 -7.21
C ALA A 36 -7.51 -13.16 -7.83
N PHE A 37 -8.16 -14.06 -7.07
CA PHE A 37 -8.56 -15.41 -7.48
C PHE A 37 -10.08 -15.54 -7.68
N ASP A 38 -10.83 -14.43 -7.58
CA ASP A 38 -12.28 -14.41 -7.77
C ASP A 38 -12.63 -13.97 -9.20
N ASP A 39 -13.18 -14.90 -9.98
CA ASP A 39 -13.58 -14.66 -11.36
C ASP A 39 -14.68 -13.60 -11.49
N SER A 40 -15.59 -13.55 -10.51
CA SER A 40 -16.68 -12.58 -10.51
C SER A 40 -16.15 -11.15 -10.28
N TRP A 41 -15.13 -11.01 -9.44
CA TRP A 41 -14.44 -9.73 -9.24
C TRP A 41 -13.77 -9.29 -10.54
N TRP A 42 -13.00 -10.17 -11.20
CA TRP A 42 -12.38 -9.88 -12.48
C TRP A 42 -13.39 -9.42 -13.54
N ARG A 43 -14.52 -10.12 -13.70
CA ARG A 43 -15.60 -9.69 -14.61
C ARG A 43 -16.18 -8.32 -14.26
N SER A 44 -16.16 -7.91 -12.99
CA SER A 44 -16.65 -6.60 -12.58
C SER A 44 -15.68 -5.46 -12.90
N ILE A 45 -14.37 -5.73 -12.94
CA ILE A 45 -13.34 -4.71 -13.13
C ILE A 45 -12.76 -4.66 -14.55
N THR A 46 -12.80 -5.77 -15.30
CA THR A 46 -12.36 -5.85 -16.69
C THR A 46 -13.57 -5.77 -17.62
N THR A 47 -13.64 -4.73 -18.44
CA THR A 47 -14.68 -4.58 -19.46
C THR A 47 -14.52 -5.55 -20.63
N THR A 48 -13.31 -6.13 -20.80
CA THR A 48 -12.94 -6.95 -21.97
C THR A 48 -12.16 -8.18 -21.52
N ASP A 49 -12.46 -9.36 -22.09
CA ASP A 49 -11.73 -10.61 -21.80
C ASP A 49 -10.23 -10.55 -22.15
N GLN A 50 -9.85 -9.64 -23.06
CA GLN A 50 -8.48 -9.43 -23.50
C GLN A 50 -7.55 -8.98 -22.35
N ASP A 51 -8.09 -8.25 -21.36
CA ASP A 51 -7.35 -7.72 -20.21
C ASP A 51 -6.75 -8.85 -19.35
N ARG A 52 -7.42 -10.01 -19.29
CA ARG A 52 -6.97 -11.17 -18.50
C ARG A 52 -5.74 -11.85 -19.08
N SER A 53 -5.62 -11.83 -20.41
CA SER A 53 -4.46 -12.41 -21.09
C SER A 53 -3.18 -11.60 -20.82
N GLN A 54 -3.30 -10.27 -20.75
CA GLN A 54 -2.20 -9.35 -20.45
C GLN A 54 -1.73 -9.49 -19.00
N LEU A 55 -2.66 -9.69 -18.07
CA LEU A 55 -2.35 -9.98 -16.67
C LEU A 55 -1.37 -11.16 -16.54
N THR A 56 -1.62 -12.24 -17.29
CA THR A 56 -0.77 -13.43 -17.30
C THR A 56 0.65 -13.09 -17.78
N ILE A 57 0.80 -12.12 -18.69
CA ILE A 57 2.10 -11.75 -19.25
C ILE A 57 2.91 -10.91 -18.25
N GLU A 58 2.27 -9.96 -17.57
CA GLU A 58 2.92 -9.09 -16.59
C GLU A 58 3.46 -9.88 -15.38
N LEU A 59 2.64 -10.76 -14.79
CA LEU A 59 3.06 -11.59 -13.65
C LEU A 59 4.16 -12.59 -14.02
N GLY A 60 4.18 -13.08 -15.27
CA GLY A 60 5.22 -13.98 -15.75
C GLY A 60 6.59 -13.29 -15.86
N LYS A 61 6.60 -11.99 -16.22
CA LYS A 61 7.82 -11.18 -16.24
C LYS A 61 8.44 -11.01 -14.86
N ASP A 62 7.62 -10.93 -13.82
CA ASP A 62 8.06 -10.84 -12.43
C ASP A 62 8.44 -12.21 -11.81
N GLY A 63 8.51 -13.26 -12.63
CA GLY A 63 8.90 -14.61 -12.21
C GLY A 63 7.86 -15.31 -11.34
N LEU A 64 6.61 -14.84 -11.36
CA LEU A 64 5.52 -15.52 -10.66
C LEU A 64 4.89 -16.58 -11.54
N TYR A 65 4.56 -17.72 -10.95
CA TYR A 65 3.84 -18.81 -11.62
C TYR A 65 2.40 -18.37 -11.93
N THR A 66 2.16 -17.96 -13.17
CA THR A 66 0.86 -17.46 -13.64
C THR A 66 -0.14 -18.54 -13.96
N GLU A 67 0.33 -19.78 -14.14
CA GLU A 67 -0.52 -20.96 -14.28
C GLU A 67 -1.45 -21.13 -13.07
N ALA A 68 -1.00 -20.74 -11.87
CA ALA A 68 -1.81 -20.80 -10.65
C ALA A 68 -2.92 -19.73 -10.59
N LEU A 69 -2.80 -18.63 -11.36
CA LEU A 69 -3.86 -17.61 -11.46
C LEU A 69 -4.90 -17.98 -12.53
N ARG A 70 -4.53 -18.84 -13.48
CA ARG A 70 -5.43 -19.45 -14.45
C ARG A 70 -6.13 -20.65 -13.81
N HIS A 71 -6.97 -20.39 -12.81
CA HIS A 71 -7.96 -21.38 -12.45
C HIS A 71 -8.86 -21.56 -13.68
N GLY A 72 -8.69 -22.69 -14.38
CA GLY A 72 -9.58 -23.06 -15.46
C GLY A 72 -11.03 -23.13 -14.96
N PRO A 73 -12.03 -23.09 -15.85
CA PRO A 73 -13.46 -23.09 -15.52
C PRO A 73 -13.96 -24.35 -14.79
N SER A 74 -13.07 -25.22 -14.32
CA SER A 74 -13.32 -26.55 -13.78
C SER A 74 -12.82 -26.76 -12.34
N CYS A 75 -12.27 -25.74 -11.67
CA CYS A 75 -11.85 -25.84 -10.28
C CYS A 75 -12.87 -25.16 -9.35
N ASP A 76 -13.68 -25.95 -8.65
CA ASP A 76 -14.67 -25.51 -7.62
C ASP A 76 -14.02 -24.99 -6.32
N LEU A 77 -12.78 -24.51 -6.38
CA LEU A 77 -12.04 -24.03 -5.22
C LEU A 77 -12.53 -22.64 -4.82
N SER A 78 -12.76 -22.45 -3.52
CA SER A 78 -13.00 -21.11 -2.95
C SER A 78 -11.80 -20.19 -3.23
N PRO A 79 -12.00 -18.90 -3.57
CA PRO A 79 -10.90 -17.95 -3.83
C PRO A 79 -9.87 -17.88 -2.69
N VAL A 80 -10.32 -18.11 -1.45
CA VAL A 80 -9.46 -18.18 -0.27
C VAL A 80 -8.54 -19.40 -0.29
N ASP A 81 -9.06 -20.56 -0.71
CA ASP A 81 -8.30 -21.80 -0.79
C ASP A 81 -7.35 -21.79 -2.00
N ALA A 82 -7.76 -21.15 -3.10
CA ALA A 82 -6.89 -20.86 -4.24
C ALA A 82 -5.68 -19.99 -3.83
N LEU A 83 -5.92 -18.88 -3.11
CA LEU A 83 -4.86 -18.02 -2.57
C LEU A 83 -3.93 -18.81 -1.64
N ARG A 84 -4.47 -19.62 -0.72
CA ARG A 84 -3.67 -20.43 0.20
C ARG A 84 -2.81 -21.45 -0.53
N THR A 85 -3.39 -22.12 -1.52
CA THR A 85 -2.68 -23.10 -2.36
C THR A 85 -1.54 -22.43 -3.12
N TYR A 86 -1.80 -21.28 -3.73
CA TYR A 86 -0.78 -20.47 -4.41
C TYR A 86 0.34 -20.04 -3.47
N LEU A 87 0.03 -19.51 -2.29
CA LEU A 87 1.05 -19.10 -1.33
C LEU A 87 1.85 -20.30 -0.78
N ALA A 88 1.22 -21.47 -0.65
CA ALA A 88 1.87 -22.71 -0.22
C ALA A 88 2.78 -23.32 -1.30
N SER A 89 2.51 -23.08 -2.58
CA SER A 89 3.38 -23.55 -3.67
C SER A 89 4.65 -22.72 -3.83
N LEU A 90 4.74 -21.54 -3.21
CA LEU A 90 5.93 -20.70 -3.29
C LEU A 90 7.06 -21.28 -2.43
N PRO A 91 8.28 -21.47 -3.00
CA PRO A 91 9.34 -22.22 -2.33
C PRO A 91 9.98 -21.48 -1.16
N THR A 92 9.83 -20.14 -1.07
CA THR A 92 10.53 -19.32 -0.09
C THR A 92 9.62 -18.27 0.56
N GLN A 93 9.94 -17.89 1.80
CA GLN A 93 9.23 -16.85 2.54
C GLN A 93 9.33 -15.46 1.87
N THR A 94 10.44 -15.20 1.17
CA THR A 94 10.64 -13.98 0.38
C THR A 94 9.75 -13.98 -0.85
N ALA A 95 9.60 -15.13 -1.54
CA ALA A 95 8.66 -15.27 -2.65
C ALA A 95 7.21 -15.03 -2.20
N ILE A 96 6.81 -15.56 -1.03
CA ILE A 96 5.48 -15.28 -0.44
C ILE A 96 5.28 -13.77 -0.24
N SER A 97 6.26 -13.09 0.34
CA SER A 97 6.17 -11.65 0.62
C SER A 97 6.12 -10.82 -0.66
N SER A 98 6.91 -11.21 -1.68
CA SER A 98 6.92 -10.59 -3.01
C SER A 98 5.59 -10.80 -3.73
N ALA A 99 5.09 -12.03 -3.76
CA ALA A 99 3.82 -12.38 -4.39
C ALA A 99 2.65 -11.60 -3.78
N ILE A 100 2.60 -11.50 -2.45
CA ILE A 100 1.58 -10.66 -1.77
C ILE A 100 1.71 -9.20 -2.21
N ARG A 101 2.92 -8.64 -2.28
CA ARG A 101 3.14 -7.25 -2.73
C ARG A 101 2.63 -7.03 -4.15
N ILE A 102 2.92 -7.97 -5.06
CA ILE A 102 2.51 -7.92 -6.46
C ILE A 102 0.98 -8.03 -6.55
N LEU A 103 0.35 -8.97 -5.85
CA LEU A 103 -1.10 -9.11 -5.81
C LEU A 103 -1.79 -7.83 -5.27
N VAL A 104 -1.31 -7.25 -4.16
CA VAL A 104 -1.87 -5.98 -3.65
C VAL A 104 -1.78 -4.88 -4.70
N ARG A 105 -0.62 -4.72 -5.32
CA ARG A 105 -0.38 -3.68 -6.33
C ARG A 105 -1.30 -3.84 -7.53
N LEU A 106 -1.44 -5.07 -8.02
CA LEU A 106 -2.31 -5.42 -9.12
C LEU A 106 -3.79 -5.13 -8.78
N LEU A 107 -4.26 -5.56 -7.61
CA LEU A 107 -5.61 -5.25 -7.14
C LEU A 107 -5.87 -3.74 -7.08
N LEU A 108 -4.91 -2.96 -6.56
CA LEU A 108 -5.01 -1.50 -6.49
C LEU A 108 -5.06 -0.84 -7.88
N LEU A 109 -4.19 -1.26 -8.80
CA LEU A 109 -4.13 -0.70 -10.16
C LEU A 109 -5.41 -0.97 -10.95
N TYR A 110 -5.89 -2.22 -10.94
CA TYR A 110 -7.12 -2.57 -11.63
C TYR A 110 -8.36 -1.95 -10.99
N THR A 111 -8.37 -1.77 -9.66
CA THR A 111 -9.46 -1.03 -8.99
C THR A 111 -9.42 0.45 -9.32
N ALA A 112 -8.23 1.07 -9.39
CA ALA A 112 -8.08 2.44 -9.84
C ALA A 112 -8.61 2.60 -11.29
N ARG A 113 -8.29 1.65 -12.17
CA ARG A 113 -8.77 1.59 -13.56
C ARG A 113 -10.28 1.47 -13.66
N SER A 114 -10.89 0.51 -12.97
CA SER A 114 -12.35 0.29 -13.05
C SER A 114 -13.13 1.52 -12.60
N ARG A 115 -12.54 2.34 -11.72
CA ARG A 115 -13.07 3.63 -11.26
C ARG A 115 -12.63 4.83 -12.09
N ARG A 116 -11.91 4.61 -13.21
CA ARG A 116 -11.38 5.64 -14.11
C ARG A 116 -10.52 6.68 -13.39
N ALA A 117 -9.73 6.22 -12.42
CA ALA A 117 -8.81 7.07 -11.68
C ALA A 117 -7.53 7.28 -12.52
N SER A 118 -7.14 8.54 -12.70
CA SER A 118 -5.88 8.90 -13.37
C SER A 118 -4.65 8.78 -12.48
N HIS A 119 -4.86 8.78 -11.16
CA HIS A 119 -3.79 8.75 -10.17
C HIS A 119 -4.10 7.74 -9.07
N LEU A 120 -3.10 6.92 -8.73
CA LEU A 120 -3.12 6.04 -7.57
C LEU A 120 -2.15 6.60 -6.53
N LEU A 121 -2.67 7.01 -5.37
CA LEU A 121 -1.85 7.56 -4.29
C LEU A 121 -1.43 6.45 -3.32
N LEU A 122 -0.13 6.30 -3.08
CA LEU A 122 0.40 5.34 -2.11
C LEU A 122 1.01 6.07 -0.91
N GLY A 123 0.57 5.72 0.30
CA GLY A 123 0.99 6.33 1.56
C GLY A 123 2.41 5.96 2.05
N MET A 124 3.36 5.77 1.14
CA MET A 124 4.75 5.48 1.50
C MET A 124 5.47 6.76 1.96
N SER A 125 5.88 6.80 3.22
CA SER A 125 6.75 7.85 3.76
C SER A 125 8.18 7.73 3.24
N LEU A 126 8.97 8.81 3.32
CA LEU A 126 10.41 8.81 3.00
C LEU A 126 11.12 7.65 3.68
N THR A 127 10.89 7.46 4.98
CA THR A 127 11.49 6.37 5.75
C THR A 127 11.15 4.99 5.19
N THR A 128 9.88 4.76 4.84
CA THR A 128 9.44 3.46 4.29
C THR A 128 10.00 3.24 2.88
N LEU A 129 10.03 4.29 2.07
CA LEU A 129 10.60 4.28 0.73
C LEU A 129 12.11 4.01 0.77
N SER A 130 12.86 4.69 1.63
CA SER A 130 14.30 4.45 1.79
C SER A 130 14.60 2.99 2.17
N ILE A 131 13.82 2.42 3.09
CA ILE A 131 13.98 1.01 3.48
C ILE A 131 13.66 0.07 2.30
N SER A 132 12.60 0.37 1.53
CA SER A 132 12.24 -0.36 0.31
C SER A 132 13.40 -0.35 -0.69
N LEU A 133 13.92 0.84 -1.02
CA LEU A 133 15.02 1.04 -1.96
C LEU A 133 16.30 0.31 -1.53
N ILE A 134 16.71 0.44 -0.27
CA ILE A 134 17.89 -0.27 0.26
C ILE A 134 17.70 -1.79 0.14
N SER A 135 16.50 -2.29 0.44
CA SER A 135 16.19 -3.71 0.28
C SER A 135 16.19 -4.17 -1.17
N CYS A 136 15.70 -3.35 -2.10
CA CYS A 136 15.74 -3.64 -3.53
C CYS A 136 17.19 -3.67 -4.04
N ILE A 137 18.00 -2.68 -3.67
CA ILE A 137 19.42 -2.59 -4.06
C ILE A 137 20.22 -3.79 -3.54
N SER A 138 20.04 -4.16 -2.26
CA SER A 138 20.76 -5.29 -1.66
C SER A 138 20.42 -6.64 -2.29
N GLN A 139 19.28 -6.74 -2.97
CA GLN A 139 18.83 -7.92 -3.72
C GLN A 139 19.18 -7.87 -5.21
N GLY A 140 19.95 -6.86 -5.66
CA GLY A 140 20.32 -6.69 -7.07
C GLY A 140 19.25 -6.00 -7.94
N GLY A 141 18.17 -5.50 -7.35
CA GLY A 141 17.06 -4.80 -8.01
C GLY A 141 17.33 -3.32 -8.33
N GLY A 142 18.60 -2.88 -8.34
CA GLY A 142 18.94 -1.46 -8.51
C GLY A 142 18.51 -0.86 -9.85
N HIS A 143 18.32 -1.70 -10.88
CA HIS A 143 17.83 -1.28 -12.19
C HIS A 143 16.36 -0.83 -12.18
N SER A 144 15.58 -1.24 -11.18
CA SER A 144 14.15 -0.87 -11.03
C SER A 144 13.92 0.43 -10.25
N MET A 145 14.99 1.14 -9.86
CA MET A 145 14.87 2.33 -9.02
C MET A 145 14.16 3.48 -9.71
N ARG A 146 14.39 3.67 -11.02
CA ARG A 146 13.81 4.80 -11.75
C ARG A 146 12.29 4.66 -11.82
N GLU A 147 11.83 3.43 -12.00
CA GLU A 147 10.43 3.03 -12.00
C GLU A 147 9.79 3.24 -10.63
N GLU A 148 10.53 3.11 -9.52
CA GLU A 148 10.00 3.37 -8.18
C GLU A 148 9.73 4.88 -7.91
N PHE A 149 10.40 5.79 -8.63
CA PHE A 149 10.17 7.24 -8.49
C PHE A 149 9.05 7.78 -9.37
N GLN A 150 8.96 7.29 -10.60
CA GLN A 150 7.98 7.72 -11.59
C GLN A 150 7.40 6.50 -12.29
N GLU A 151 6.30 6.02 -11.72
CA GLU A 151 5.63 4.83 -12.20
C GLU A 151 4.36 5.25 -12.95
N GLU A 152 4.32 4.91 -14.23
CA GLU A 152 3.13 5.05 -15.07
C GLU A 152 2.75 3.65 -15.54
N TRP A 153 1.54 3.23 -15.18
CA TRP A 153 1.02 1.94 -15.59
C TRP A 153 0.17 2.12 -16.85
N TYR A 154 0.56 1.43 -17.91
CA TYR A 154 -0.10 1.47 -19.22
C TYR A 154 -0.85 0.18 -19.45
N HIS A 155 -2.12 0.29 -19.82
CA HIS A 155 -2.93 -0.88 -20.14
C HIS A 155 -2.74 -1.26 -21.60
N GLY A 156 -1.84 -2.20 -21.88
CA GLY A 156 -1.91 -3.15 -23.00
C GLY A 156 -1.88 -2.65 -24.45
N ILE A 157 -2.15 -1.37 -24.69
CA ILE A 157 -2.20 -0.74 -26.00
C ILE A 157 -0.88 0.01 -26.15
N PRO A 158 -0.02 -0.38 -27.12
CA PRO A 158 1.22 0.35 -27.37
C PRO A 158 0.88 1.81 -27.66
N ALA A 159 1.66 2.71 -27.07
CA ALA A 159 1.42 4.15 -26.91
C ALA A 159 1.37 4.99 -28.21
N THR A 160 0.78 4.48 -29.28
CA THR A 160 0.65 5.17 -30.57
C THR A 160 -0.49 6.19 -30.58
N THR A 161 -1.34 6.22 -29.56
CA THR A 161 -2.40 7.22 -29.40
C THR A 161 -2.16 8.05 -28.14
N GLU A 162 -2.07 9.37 -28.29
CA GLU A 162 -1.74 10.37 -27.25
C GLU A 162 -2.74 10.45 -26.07
N ASN A 163 -3.75 9.57 -26.03
CA ASN A 163 -4.78 9.47 -24.99
C ASN A 163 -4.79 8.10 -24.29
N ALA A 164 -3.63 7.47 -24.12
CA ALA A 164 -3.54 6.22 -23.37
C ALA A 164 -4.00 6.44 -21.92
N ASP A 165 -4.98 5.65 -21.48
CA ASP A 165 -5.53 5.60 -20.12
C ASP A 165 -4.48 5.06 -19.13
N ALA A 166 -3.45 5.89 -18.90
CA ALA A 166 -2.32 5.57 -18.04
C ALA A 166 -2.61 6.02 -16.60
N ILE A 167 -2.38 5.10 -15.67
CA ILE A 167 -2.55 5.37 -14.24
C ILE A 167 -1.19 5.76 -13.68
N ARG A 168 -1.09 7.00 -13.17
CA ARG A 168 0.12 7.50 -12.53
C ARG A 168 0.13 7.11 -11.05
N VAL A 169 1.15 6.38 -10.63
CA VAL A 169 1.33 6.05 -9.21
C VAL A 169 2.15 7.13 -8.53
N VAL A 170 1.53 7.84 -7.59
CA VAL A 170 2.11 8.98 -6.90
C VAL A 170 2.33 8.65 -5.42
N ARG A 171 3.51 9.01 -4.91
CA ARG A 171 3.91 8.83 -3.51
C ARG A 171 4.02 10.20 -2.83
N PRO A 172 2.90 10.81 -2.38
CA PRO A 172 2.91 12.19 -1.90
C PRO A 172 3.75 12.40 -0.63
N LEU A 173 3.98 11.34 0.15
CA LEU A 173 4.76 11.38 1.39
C LEU A 173 6.23 10.98 1.20
N ARG A 174 6.71 10.86 -0.05
CA ARG A 174 8.07 10.40 -0.35
C ARG A 174 9.18 11.27 0.24
N ASP A 175 8.87 12.53 0.52
CA ASP A 175 9.81 13.52 1.09
C ASP A 175 9.53 13.80 2.58
N VAL A 176 8.59 13.08 3.19
CA VAL A 176 8.16 13.26 4.59
C VAL A 176 8.53 12.04 5.41
N THR A 177 9.24 12.23 6.51
CA THR A 177 9.64 11.14 7.41
C THR A 177 8.44 10.56 8.15
N MET A 178 8.57 9.30 8.60
CA MET A 178 7.51 8.67 9.40
C MET A 178 7.22 9.42 10.71
N LYS A 179 8.24 10.06 11.32
CA LYS A 179 8.07 10.88 12.54
C LYS A 179 7.21 12.12 12.27
N GLU A 180 7.47 12.81 11.16
CA GLU A 180 6.67 13.97 10.75
C GLU A 180 5.22 13.58 10.43
N CYS A 181 5.00 12.47 9.73
CA CYS A 181 3.66 11.94 9.49
C CYS A 181 2.92 11.63 10.80
N SER A 182 3.57 10.96 11.75
CA SER A 182 2.99 10.67 13.06
C SER A 182 2.66 11.94 13.83
N MET A 183 3.57 12.91 13.84
CA MET A 183 3.38 14.17 14.54
C MET A 183 2.24 14.99 13.92
N PHE A 184 2.14 14.99 12.58
CA PHE A 184 1.04 15.61 11.85
C PHE A 184 -0.31 14.94 12.16
N ALA A 185 -0.37 13.61 12.14
CA ALA A 185 -1.57 12.86 12.49
C ALA A 185 -2.03 13.17 13.92
N TRP A 186 -1.09 13.22 14.86
CA TRP A 186 -1.37 13.59 16.25
C TRP A 186 -1.89 15.02 16.37
N TRP A 187 -1.23 16.00 15.72
CA TRP A 187 -1.63 17.41 15.79
C TRP A 187 -3.03 17.68 15.23
N ASN A 188 -3.44 16.91 14.23
CA ASN A 188 -4.74 17.03 13.57
C ASN A 188 -5.77 16.05 14.13
N SER A 189 -5.45 15.34 15.22
CA SER A 189 -6.32 14.32 15.82
C SER A 189 -6.83 13.29 14.81
N ILE A 190 -5.99 12.93 13.82
CA ILE A 190 -6.31 11.91 12.82
C ILE A 190 -6.25 10.56 13.51
N HIS A 191 -7.40 9.87 13.54
CA HIS A 191 -7.48 8.53 14.10
C HIS A 191 -6.83 7.51 13.16
N VAL A 192 -5.58 7.15 13.46
CA VAL A 192 -4.85 6.11 12.70
C VAL A 192 -5.21 4.74 13.25
N VAL A 193 -5.78 3.87 12.40
CA VAL A 193 -6.00 2.47 12.75
C VAL A 193 -4.64 1.77 12.85
N GLY A 194 -4.12 1.69 14.08
CA GLY A 194 -2.81 1.08 14.34
C GLY A 194 -2.81 -0.39 13.96
N ARG A 195 -1.71 -0.92 13.43
CA ARG A 195 -1.52 -2.38 13.29
C ARG A 195 -1.30 -2.97 14.67
N ASN A 196 -1.99 -4.06 15.03
CA ASN A 196 -1.72 -4.77 16.28
C ASN A 196 -0.22 -4.99 16.34
N GLY A 197 0.40 -4.56 17.43
CA GLY A 197 1.82 -4.73 17.68
C GLY A 197 2.12 -6.21 17.71
N GLN A 198 2.33 -6.82 16.53
CA GLN A 198 3.06 -8.05 16.45
C GLN A 198 4.46 -7.66 16.89
N ILE A 199 4.73 -7.86 18.19
CA ILE A 199 6.05 -7.93 18.82
C ILE A 199 6.76 -9.16 18.25
N ARG A 200 6.81 -9.26 16.93
CA ARG A 200 7.70 -10.17 16.25
C ARG A 200 8.83 -9.26 15.81
N ALA A 201 10.01 -9.47 16.41
CA ALA A 201 11.25 -9.02 15.84
C ALA A 201 11.31 -9.57 14.40
N THR A 202 10.77 -8.82 13.43
CA THR A 202 11.08 -9.05 12.03
C THR A 202 12.57 -8.78 11.96
N ALA A 203 13.36 -9.85 11.87
CA ALA A 203 14.81 -9.84 11.70
C ALA A 203 15.15 -9.22 10.34
N GLY A 204 14.94 -7.91 10.23
CA GLY A 204 15.06 -7.14 9.02
C GLY A 204 15.06 -5.64 9.34
N ILE A 205 15.59 -4.86 8.41
CA ILE A 205 15.75 -3.40 8.51
C ILE A 205 14.47 -2.68 8.99
N PRO A 206 13.24 -3.05 8.55
CA PRO A 206 12.02 -2.43 9.07
C PRO A 206 11.78 -2.65 10.57
N GLY A 207 12.18 -3.79 11.12
CA GLY A 207 12.04 -4.11 12.53
C GLY A 207 13.00 -3.32 13.41
N LEU A 208 14.24 -3.13 12.93
CA LEU A 208 15.28 -2.35 13.62
C LEU A 208 14.95 -0.84 13.63
N THR A 209 14.28 -0.34 12.59
CA THR A 209 13.98 1.09 12.43
C THR A 209 12.63 1.51 13.00
N LYS A 210 11.63 0.61 13.07
CA LYS A 210 10.29 0.94 13.61
C LYS A 210 10.19 0.88 15.12
N GLY A 211 11.00 0.05 15.80
CA GLY A 211 10.96 -0.12 17.25
C GLY A 211 11.22 1.18 18.03
N THR A 212 12.01 2.08 17.47
CA THR A 212 12.38 3.36 18.12
C THR A 212 11.42 4.50 17.80
N ALA A 213 10.64 4.43 16.71
CA ALA A 213 9.81 5.55 16.27
C ALA A 213 8.51 5.71 17.09
N TRP A 214 7.85 4.59 17.43
CA TRP A 214 6.68 4.62 18.32
C TRP A 214 7.10 4.83 19.78
N ALA A 215 8.23 4.24 20.19
CA ALA A 215 8.84 4.51 21.49
C ALA A 215 9.17 6.00 21.68
N ALA A 216 9.71 6.67 20.65
CA ALA A 216 9.96 8.12 20.70
C ALA A 216 8.68 8.97 20.75
N VAL A 217 7.56 8.52 20.16
CA VAL A 217 6.26 9.22 20.28
C VAL A 217 5.67 9.04 21.67
N VAL A 218 5.89 7.89 22.30
CA VAL A 218 5.52 7.64 23.71
C VAL A 218 6.43 8.41 24.67
N GLU A 219 7.74 8.50 24.41
CA GLU A 219 8.66 9.38 25.18
C GLU A 219 8.33 10.87 24.98
N LEU A 220 7.87 11.27 23.78
CA LEU A 220 7.36 12.62 23.54
C LEU A 220 6.06 12.90 24.29
N HIS A 221 5.24 11.89 24.58
CA HIS A 221 4.08 12.02 25.45
C HIS A 221 4.50 12.33 26.89
N ASP A 222 5.60 11.74 27.37
CA ASP A 222 6.17 12.06 28.68
C ASP A 222 6.85 13.44 28.70
N LEU A 223 7.51 13.85 27.61
CA LEU A 223 8.12 15.18 27.49
C LEU A 223 7.10 16.30 27.21
N ALA A 224 5.93 16.02 26.63
CA ALA A 224 4.84 16.99 26.46
C ALA A 224 4.14 17.37 27.78
N SER A 225 4.47 16.67 28.88
CA SER A 225 4.13 17.11 30.24
C SER A 225 4.95 18.33 30.70
N LEU A 226 6.07 18.64 30.03
CA LEU A 226 6.76 19.92 30.20
C LEU A 226 5.99 21.01 29.44
N GLN A 227 5.46 21.91 30.24
CA GLN A 227 4.51 23.00 29.99
C GLN A 227 4.98 24.07 28.97
N ILE A 228 5.54 23.68 27.82
CA ILE A 228 5.78 24.59 26.71
C ILE A 228 4.44 24.77 26.00
N SER A 229 3.92 26.00 26.06
CA SER A 229 2.64 26.39 25.47
C SER A 229 2.51 25.87 24.04
N LEU A 230 1.55 24.96 23.82
CA LEU A 230 1.16 24.37 22.53
C LEU A 230 1.00 25.45 21.43
N SER A 231 0.66 26.67 21.85
CA SER A 231 0.52 27.88 21.05
C SER A 231 1.83 28.34 20.40
N VAL A 232 2.96 28.24 21.11
CA VAL A 232 4.30 28.63 20.62
C VAL A 232 4.78 27.63 19.58
N TRP A 233 4.60 26.34 19.84
CA TRP A 233 4.93 25.28 18.89
C TRP A 233 4.07 25.35 17.61
N LYS A 234 2.76 25.59 17.73
CA LYS A 234 1.87 25.83 16.58
C LYS A 234 2.34 27.01 15.73
N LYS A 235 2.89 28.07 16.36
CA LYS A 235 3.38 29.28 15.67
C LYS A 235 4.73 29.04 14.98
N ILE A 236 5.62 28.25 15.57
CA ILE A 236 6.92 27.86 15.01
C ILE A 236 6.73 26.90 13.82
N ILE A 237 5.87 25.88 13.95
CA ILE A 237 5.62 24.93 12.86
C ILE A 237 4.92 25.59 11.67
N ARG A 238 3.91 26.44 11.91
CA ARG A 238 3.27 27.21 10.81
C ARG A 238 4.25 28.07 10.03
N ARG A 239 5.34 28.51 10.67
CA ARG A 239 6.43 29.26 10.03
C ARG A 239 7.43 28.36 9.29
N LEU A 240 7.70 27.15 9.80
CA LEU A 240 8.68 26.23 9.21
C LEU A 240 8.11 25.40 8.03
N PHE A 241 6.80 25.16 7.99
CA PHE A 241 6.17 24.29 6.99
C PHE A 241 5.06 24.94 6.14
N PRO A 242 5.27 26.14 5.55
CA PRO A 242 4.26 26.73 4.66
C PRO A 242 4.00 25.86 3.42
N ARG A 243 5.02 25.12 2.93
CA ARG A 243 4.87 24.20 1.79
C ARG A 243 3.94 23.01 2.08
N LEU A 244 3.88 22.57 3.33
CA LEU A 244 3.01 21.45 3.74
C LEU A 244 1.54 21.87 3.80
N LEU A 245 1.27 23.14 4.14
CA LEU A 245 -0.07 23.73 4.10
C LEU A 245 -0.56 24.00 2.65
N VAL A 246 0.35 24.46 1.78
CA VAL A 246 0.06 24.68 0.35
C VAL A 246 -0.21 23.36 -0.38
N LEU A 247 0.49 22.28 0.01
CA LEU A 247 0.20 20.94 -0.47
C LEU A 247 -1.22 20.49 -0.10
N VAL A 248 -1.73 20.82 1.08
CA VAL A 248 -3.09 20.43 1.50
C VAL A 248 -4.19 21.27 0.83
N GLN A 249 -3.94 22.55 0.54
CA GLN A 249 -4.96 23.43 -0.07
C GLN A 249 -5.15 23.25 -1.58
N ASN A 250 -4.15 22.74 -2.32
CA ASN A 250 -4.25 22.52 -3.77
C ASN A 250 -4.76 21.11 -4.16
N TRP A 251 -5.12 20.28 -3.17
CA TRP A 251 -5.68 18.95 -3.43
C TRP A 251 -7.19 19.01 -3.68
N ASN A 252 -7.55 19.52 -4.87
CA ASN A 252 -8.88 19.36 -5.47
C ASN A 252 -8.96 18.06 -6.30
N LEU A 253 -8.20 17.03 -5.94
CA LEU A 253 -8.28 15.70 -6.53
C LEU A 253 -9.36 14.88 -5.80
N LYS A 254 -10.19 14.18 -6.56
CA LYS A 254 -10.93 13.02 -6.05
C LYS A 254 -9.90 11.96 -5.64
N VAL A 255 -9.50 11.98 -4.37
CA VAL A 255 -8.55 11.02 -3.81
C VAL A 255 -9.35 9.81 -3.31
N LEU A 256 -9.05 8.62 -3.85
CA LEU A 256 -9.53 7.33 -3.36
C LEU A 256 -8.43 6.69 -2.51
N LEU A 257 -8.82 6.21 -1.31
CA LEU A 257 -7.99 5.43 -0.38
C LEU A 257 -8.52 4.00 -0.29
#